data_AF-A0A537LM18-F1
#
_entry.id   AF-A0A537LM18-F1
#
_cell.length_a   1.000
_cell.length_b   1.000
_cell.length_c   1.000
_cell.angle_alpha   90.00
_cell.angle_beta   90.00
_cell.angle_gamma   90.00
#
_symmetry.space_group_name_H-M   'P 1'
#
loop_
_entity.id
_entity.type
_entity.pdbx_description
1 polymer ?
#
loop_
_entity_poly.entity_id
_entity_poly.type
_entity_poly.pdbx_seq_one_letter_code
_entity_poly.pdbx_strand_id
1 'polypeptide(L)'
;SAYAPHPNAAKLWMEYLYSDEGQLGWLKGYCHPIRFNNLASSRKVPADMLAKLPPAVAYSKALFPSLEQQDRAKQIITKQWDSVVGANVK
;
A
#
# COMPACT_ATOMS: atom_id res chain seq x y z
N SER A 1 10.89 14.36 3.80
CA SER A 1 11.91 13.75 4.69
C SER A 1 12.60 14.85 5.47
N ALA A 2 12.91 14.63 6.76
CA ALA A 2 13.57 15.61 7.63
C ALA A 2 14.92 16.11 7.09
N TYR A 3 15.53 15.35 6.18
CA TYR A 3 16.83 15.62 5.57
C TYR A 3 16.77 15.64 4.04
N ALA A 4 15.60 15.89 3.44
CA ALA A 4 15.48 15.95 1.98
C ALA A 4 16.26 17.17 1.43
N PRO A 5 17.10 17.02 0.38
CA PRO A 5 17.79 18.15 -0.25
C PRO A 5 16.83 19.14 -0.90
N HIS A 6 15.64 18.68 -1.30
CA HIS A 6 14.56 19.51 -1.84
C HIS A 6 13.28 19.29 -1.03
N PRO A 7 13.15 19.92 0.16
CA PRO A 7 12.06 19.62 1.09
C PRO A 7 10.68 20.00 0.53
N ASN A 8 10.57 21.08 -0.24
CA ASN A 8 9.30 21.49 -0.84
C ASN A 8 8.89 20.58 -2.01
N ALA A 9 9.84 20.12 -2.82
CA ALA A 9 9.56 19.12 -3.84
C ALA A 9 9.11 17.79 -3.22
N ALA A 10 9.75 17.37 -2.10
CA ALA A 10 9.32 16.19 -1.35
C ALA A 10 7.90 16.35 -0.78
N LYS A 11 7.54 17.53 -0.27
CA LYS A 11 6.16 17.81 0.18
C LYS A 11 5.16 17.74 -0.97
N LEU A 12 5.43 18.44 -2.07
CA LEU A 12 4.57 18.42 -3.27
C LEU A 12 4.41 17.00 -3.83
N TRP A 13 5.47 16.19 -3.77
CA TRP A 13 5.38 14.79 -4.16
C TRP A 13 4.41 14.00 -3.28
N MET A 14 4.44 14.19 -1.96
CA MET A 14 3.46 13.56 -1.08
C MET A 14 2.03 14.03 -1.39
N GLU A 15 1.81 15.31 -1.68
CA GLU A 15 0.50 15.83 -2.12
C GLU A 15 0.03 15.13 -3.40
N TYR A 16 0.91 14.98 -4.40
CA TYR A 16 0.61 14.28 -5.63
C TYR A 16 0.26 12.81 -5.38
N LEU A 17 1.07 12.09 -4.60
CA LEU A 17 0.85 10.68 -4.29
C LEU A 17 -0.51 10.42 -3.66
N TYR A 18 -1.02 11.36 -2.86
CA TYR A 18 -2.33 11.28 -2.21
C TYR A 18 -3.44 12.01 -2.97
N SER A 19 -3.15 12.66 -4.09
CA SER A 19 -4.16 13.24 -4.97
C SER A 19 -5.00 12.17 -5.66
N ASP A 20 -6.12 12.57 -6.29
CA ASP A 20 -6.92 11.63 -7.07
C ASP A 20 -6.12 11.04 -8.24
N GLU A 21 -5.29 11.85 -8.89
CA GLU A 21 -4.44 11.41 -10.00
C GLU A 21 -3.42 10.37 -9.55
N GLY A 22 -2.67 10.64 -8.48
CA GLY A 22 -1.68 9.70 -7.94
C GLY A 22 -2.31 8.39 -7.48
N GLN A 23 -3.45 8.46 -6.80
CA GLN A 23 -4.17 7.28 -6.32
C GLN A 23 -4.75 6.44 -7.48
N LEU A 24 -5.26 7.07 -8.54
CA LEU A 24 -5.67 6.37 -9.76
C LEU A 24 -4.46 5.78 -10.51
N GLY A 25 -3.31 6.44 -10.47
CA GLY A 25 -2.04 5.91 -10.98
C GLY A 25 -1.63 4.60 -10.29
N TRP A 26 -1.70 4.56 -8.96
CA TRP A 26 -1.49 3.33 -8.18
C TRP A 26 -2.48 2.23 -8.54
N LEU A 27 -3.77 2.59 -8.68
CA LEU A 27 -4.81 1.64 -9.06
C LEU A 27 -4.60 1.04 -10.45
N LYS A 28 -4.14 1.85 -11.41
CA LYS A 28 -3.76 1.41 -12.75
C LYS A 28 -2.59 0.41 -12.72
N GLY A 29 -1.69 0.55 -11.74
CA GLY A 29 -0.64 -0.41 -11.42
C GLY A 29 -1.11 -1.63 -10.59
N TYR A 30 -2.42 -1.83 -10.44
CA TYR A 30 -3.06 -2.91 -9.68
C TYR A 30 -2.84 -2.87 -8.16
N CYS A 31 -2.41 -1.73 -7.60
CA CYS A 31 -2.40 -1.53 -6.16
C CYS A 31 -3.83 -1.31 -5.62
N HIS A 32 -4.03 -1.56 -4.32
CA HIS A 32 -5.23 -1.10 -3.60
C HIS A 32 -4.90 0.21 -2.86
N PRO A 33 -5.16 1.39 -3.46
CA PRO A 33 -4.72 2.68 -2.92
C PRO A 33 -5.44 3.04 -1.63
N ILE A 34 -4.79 3.78 -0.73
CA ILE A 34 -5.33 4.10 0.60
C ILE A 34 -6.65 4.90 0.54
N ARG A 35 -6.84 5.72 -0.52
CA ARG A 35 -8.07 6.48 -0.76
C ARG A 35 -9.10 5.73 -1.62
N PHE A 36 -8.91 4.45 -1.92
CA PHE A 36 -9.77 3.68 -2.84
C PHE A 36 -11.26 3.83 -2.52
N ASN A 37 -11.66 3.62 -1.26
CA ASN A 37 -13.06 3.71 -0.83
C ASN A 37 -13.65 5.11 -1.07
N ASN A 38 -12.88 6.16 -0.82
CA ASN A 38 -13.30 7.55 -1.06
C ASN A 38 -13.44 7.87 -2.56
N LEU A 39 -12.52 7.36 -3.39
CA LEU A 39 -12.60 7.53 -4.84
C LEU A 39 -13.79 6.77 -5.43
N ALA A 40 -14.04 5.54 -4.96
CA ALA A 40 -15.15 4.71 -5.38
C ALA A 40 -16.50 5.35 -5.00
N SER A 41 -16.65 5.81 -3.75
CA SER A 41 -17.87 6.49 -3.29
C SER A 41 -18.11 7.80 -4.04
N SER A 42 -17.03 8.49 -4.44
CA SER A 42 -17.08 9.73 -5.24
C SER A 42 -17.21 9.49 -6.74
N ARG A 43 -17.36 8.22 -7.19
CA ARG A 43 -17.47 7.83 -8.61
C ARG A 43 -16.30 8.28 -9.49
N LYS A 44 -15.09 8.38 -8.90
CA LYS A 44 -13.87 8.80 -9.58
C LYS A 44 -13.03 7.64 -10.10
N VAL A 45 -13.39 6.39 -9.78
CA VAL A 45 -12.70 5.21 -10.28
C VAL A 45 -13.31 4.78 -11.62
N PRO A 46 -12.53 4.75 -12.71
CA PRO A 46 -13.01 4.24 -14.00
C PRO A 46 -13.44 2.77 -13.93
N ALA A 47 -14.52 2.43 -14.63
CA ALA A 47 -15.11 1.10 -14.60
C ALA A 47 -14.16 0.01 -15.17
N ASP A 48 -13.37 0.35 -16.18
CA ASP A 48 -12.38 -0.55 -16.79
C ASP A 48 -11.22 -0.89 -15.84
N MET A 49 -10.89 0.00 -14.90
CA MET A 49 -9.92 -0.28 -13.84
C MET A 49 -10.50 -1.28 -12.83
N LEU A 50 -11.74 -1.04 -12.38
CA LEU A 50 -12.43 -1.94 -11.44
C LEU A 50 -12.58 -3.36 -12.00
N ALA A 51 -12.87 -3.48 -13.30
CA ALA A 51 -13.00 -4.76 -13.98
C ALA A 51 -11.72 -5.61 -14.00
N LYS A 52 -10.54 -5.00 -13.77
CA LYS A 52 -9.25 -5.70 -13.75
C LYS A 52 -8.79 -6.10 -12.35
N LEU A 53 -9.52 -5.71 -11.30
CA LEU A 53 -9.16 -6.02 -9.92
C LEU A 53 -9.75 -7.37 -9.49
N PRO A 54 -9.11 -8.05 -8.51
CA PRO A 54 -9.72 -9.20 -7.85
C PRO A 54 -11.10 -8.88 -7.26
N PRO A 55 -11.99 -9.87 -7.13
CA PRO A 55 -13.31 -9.66 -6.55
C PRO A 55 -13.25 -9.04 -5.14
N ALA A 56 -14.12 -8.07 -4.86
CA ALA A 56 -14.17 -7.35 -3.58
C ALA A 56 -14.26 -8.29 -2.35
N VAL A 57 -14.93 -9.43 -2.51
CA VAL A 57 -15.07 -10.45 -1.45
C VAL A 57 -13.71 -10.96 -0.95
N ALA A 58 -12.70 -11.05 -1.81
CA ALA A 58 -11.36 -11.49 -1.41
C ALA A 58 -10.71 -10.53 -0.40
N TYR A 59 -11.02 -9.24 -0.49
CA TYR A 59 -10.49 -8.21 0.41
C TYR A 59 -11.24 -8.12 1.73
N SER A 60 -12.50 -8.57 1.79
CA SER A 60 -13.33 -8.51 3.02
C SER A 60 -12.75 -9.32 4.19
N LYS A 61 -11.91 -10.31 3.89
CA LYS A 61 -11.25 -11.17 4.89
C LYS A 61 -9.83 -10.70 5.22
N ALA A 62 -9.34 -9.65 4.57
CA ALA A 62 -8.00 -9.15 4.82
C ALA A 62 -7.92 -8.57 6.23
N LEU A 63 -6.95 -9.05 7.02
CA LEU A 63 -6.66 -8.54 8.35
C LEU A 63 -5.40 -7.68 8.27
N PHE A 64 -5.50 -6.44 8.73
CA PHE A 64 -4.36 -5.54 8.82
C PHE A 64 -3.90 -5.47 10.28
N PRO A 65 -2.65 -5.87 10.58
CA PRO A 65 -2.12 -5.78 11.94
C PRO A 65 -2.03 -4.32 12.40
N SER A 66 -2.25 -4.07 13.69
CA SER A 66 -1.99 -2.76 14.30
C SER A 66 -0.50 -2.40 14.19
N LEU A 67 -0.16 -1.12 14.36
CA LEU A 67 1.24 -0.68 14.34
C LEU A 67 2.09 -1.42 15.38
N GLU A 68 1.57 -1.59 16.60
CA GLU A 68 2.24 -2.35 17.66
C GLU A 68 2.43 -3.84 17.30
N GLN A 69 1.47 -4.44 16.60
CA GLN A 69 1.60 -5.81 16.11
C GLN A 69 2.67 -5.89 15.02
N GLN A 70 2.69 -4.94 14.09
CA GLN A 70 3.71 -4.86 13.04
C GLN A 70 5.12 -4.67 13.61
N ASP A 71 5.30 -3.78 14.58
CA ASP A 71 6.59 -3.51 15.19
C ASP A 71 7.15 -4.74 15.93
N ARG A 72 6.31 -5.42 16.72
CA ARG A 72 6.69 -6.67 17.38
C ARG A 72 6.99 -7.77 16.38
N ALA A 73 6.12 -7.96 15.39
CA ALA A 73 6.31 -8.99 14.36
C ALA A 73 7.61 -8.76 13.57
N LYS A 74 7.90 -7.52 13.17
CA LYS A 74 9.12 -7.15 12.45
C LYS A 74 10.38 -7.56 13.23
N GLN A 75 10.44 -7.27 14.53
CA GLN A 75 11.59 -7.65 15.36
C GLN A 75 11.79 -9.17 15.42
N ILE A 76 10.71 -9.93 15.55
CA ILE A 76 10.76 -11.40 15.63
C ILE A 76 11.19 -11.98 14.27
N ILE A 77 10.48 -11.59 13.20
CA ILE A 77 10.71 -12.10 11.84
C ILE A 77 12.15 -11.82 11.42
N THR A 78 12.63 -10.59 11.53
CA THR A 78 14.01 -10.25 11.11
C THR A 78 15.07 -11.05 11.85
N LYS A 79 14.85 -11.46 13.10
CA LYS A 79 15.84 -12.21 13.89
C LYS A 79 15.74 -13.72 13.69
N GLN A 80 14.56 -14.24 13.39
CA GLN A 80 14.28 -15.68 13.48
C GLN A 80 13.93 -16.33 12.14
N TRP A 81 13.66 -15.55 11.09
CA TRP A 81 13.22 -16.08 9.79
C TRP A 81 14.19 -17.12 9.24
N ASP A 82 15.49 -16.83 9.22
CA ASP A 82 16.50 -17.74 8.67
C ASP A 82 16.56 -19.06 9.46
N SER A 83 16.41 -19.01 10.79
CA SER A 83 16.42 -20.22 11.63
C SER A 83 15.16 -21.06 11.45
N VAL A 84 14.01 -20.45 11.18
CA VAL A 84 12.71 -21.14 11.08
C VAL A 84 12.47 -21.66 9.66
N VAL A 85 12.77 -20.83 8.66
CA VAL A 85 12.48 -21.14 7.25
C VAL A 85 13.67 -21.82 6.58
N GLY A 86 14.90 -21.51 7.00
CA GLY A 86 16.10 -22.21 6.52
C GLY A 86 16.24 -22.20 4.99
N ALA A 87 15.87 -21.09 4.34
CA ALA A 87 15.92 -20.98 2.88
C ALA A 87 17.37 -20.95 2.39
N ASN A 88 17.97 -22.13 2.25
CA ASN A 88 19.21 -22.32 1.50
C ASN A 88 18.91 -22.05 0.02
N VAL A 89 19.16 -20.82 -0.43
CA VAL A 89 19.23 -20.51 -1.85
C VAL A 89 20.50 -21.16 -2.39
N LYS A 90 20.35 -22.16 -3.26
CA LYS A 90 21.47 -22.76 -4.01
C LYS A 90 21.83 -21.89 -5.20
#